data_AF-A0A7S4RJL4-F1
#
_entry.id   AF-A0A7S4RJL4-F1
#
_cell.length_a   1.000
_cell.length_b   1.000
_cell.length_c   1.000
_cell.angle_alpha   90.00
_cell.angle_beta   90.00
_cell.angle_gamma   90.00
#
_symmetry.space_group_name_H-M   'P 1'
#
loop_
_entity.id
_entity.type
_entity.pdbx_description
1 polymer ?
#
loop_
_entity_poly.entity_id
_entity_poly.type
_entity_poly.pdbx_seq_one_letter_code
_entity_poly.pdbx_strand_id
1 'polypeptide(L)'
;MVRHLRRLGGGGRVVSCEVDAGNARVARATIAWAGAAGEAEVRVGRAADWLSLRERLGQAELLVLDHRGTVYHEDLAAAEPLLACGARVLADNVLLPGAPLFLCWVEERHDVAIHDVPEFMRPDLDDWIVVSAPRRSASAAAGSSAARRDVRRDFRRLSAEVDAISWRSMREPVDWRAFQERLAPALRRWREECGL
;
A
#
# COMPACT_ATOMS: atom_id res chain seq x y z
N MET A 1 1.41 -9.61 13.23
CA MET A 1 1.68 -10.42 12.02
C MET A 1 2.49 -11.69 12.27
N VAL A 2 3.78 -11.64 12.68
CA VAL A 2 4.67 -12.83 12.73
C VAL A 2 4.19 -13.96 13.66
N ARG A 3 3.67 -13.64 14.86
CA ARG A 3 3.05 -14.63 15.75
C ARG A 3 1.80 -15.27 15.15
N HIS A 4 1.05 -14.54 14.33
CA HIS A 4 -0.10 -15.09 13.61
C HIS A 4 0.35 -16.00 12.45
N LEU A 5 1.39 -15.62 11.70
CA LEU A 5 1.98 -16.47 10.65
C LEU A 5 2.47 -17.81 11.19
N ARG A 6 3.12 -17.82 12.36
CA ARG A 6 3.50 -19.06 13.07
C ARG A 6 2.29 -19.91 13.46
N ARG A 7 1.21 -19.29 13.96
CA ARG A 7 -0.04 -20.00 14.32
C ARG A 7 -0.73 -20.61 13.10
N LEU A 8 -0.52 -20.05 11.91
CA LEU A 8 -1.01 -20.58 10.64
C LEU A 8 -0.14 -21.72 10.08
N GLY A 9 0.91 -22.16 10.80
CA GLY A 9 1.66 -23.40 10.53
C GLY A 9 2.74 -23.33 9.45
N GLY A 10 3.00 -22.15 8.86
CA GLY A 10 3.73 -22.07 7.59
C GLY A 10 5.26 -21.91 7.64
N GLY A 11 5.91 -21.78 8.81
CA GLY A 11 7.35 -21.47 8.84
C GLY A 11 7.74 -20.22 8.03
N GLY A 12 6.77 -19.32 7.79
CA GLY A 12 6.89 -18.21 6.86
C GLY A 12 7.91 -17.18 7.32
N ARG A 13 8.51 -16.48 6.36
CA ARG A 13 9.43 -15.38 6.62
C ARG A 13 8.82 -14.04 6.24
N VAL A 14 9.20 -13.01 6.99
CA VAL A 14 8.79 -11.63 6.77
C VAL A 14 10.04 -10.80 6.56
N VAL A 15 10.07 -10.03 5.48
CA VAL A 15 11.03 -8.94 5.30
C VAL A 15 10.26 -7.63 5.37
N SER A 16 10.63 -6.77 6.31
CA SER A 16 10.09 -5.42 6.45
C SER A 16 11.18 -4.41 6.09
N CYS A 17 10.84 -3.39 5.30
CA CYS A 17 11.73 -2.29 4.97
C CYS A 17 11.31 -1.05 5.78
N GLU A 18 12.27 -0.43 6.46
CA GLU A 18 12.05 0.77 7.27
C GLU A 18 13.13 1.81 6.92
N VAL A 19 12.72 3.02 6.56
CA VAL A 19 13.64 4.08 6.13
C VAL A 19 14.39 4.66 7.33
N ASP A 20 13.72 4.82 8.47
CA ASP A 20 14.31 5.40 9.67
C ASP A 20 15.07 4.35 10.51
N ALA A 21 16.37 4.56 10.69
CA ALA A 21 17.22 3.62 11.42
C ALA A 21 16.82 3.49 12.91
N GLY A 22 16.24 4.53 13.51
CA GLY A 22 15.73 4.52 14.88
C GLY A 22 14.51 3.60 15.02
N ASN A 23 13.50 3.80 14.16
CA ASN A 23 12.32 2.96 14.07
C ASN A 23 12.71 1.51 13.77
N ALA A 24 13.65 1.29 12.85
CA ALA A 24 14.13 -0.05 12.54
C ALA A 24 14.78 -0.74 13.76
N ARG A 25 15.54 0.02 14.57
CA ARG A 25 16.10 -0.50 15.82
C ARG A 25 15.01 -0.88 16.82
N VAL A 26 13.98 -0.03 16.99
CA VAL A 26 12.82 -0.33 17.85
C VAL A 26 12.08 -1.57 17.34
N ALA A 27 11.78 -1.65 16.05
CA ALA A 27 11.10 -2.78 15.44
C ALA A 27 11.87 -4.10 15.64
N ARG A 28 13.19 -4.09 15.44
CA ARG A 28 14.05 -5.26 15.69
C ARG A 28 14.01 -5.69 17.16
N ALA A 29 14.11 -4.74 18.08
CA ALA A 29 14.03 -5.02 19.52
C ALA A 29 12.66 -5.63 19.89
N THR A 30 11.57 -5.08 19.35
CA THR A 30 10.21 -5.60 19.54
C THR A 30 10.05 -7.01 18.96
N ILE A 31 10.56 -7.28 17.77
CA ILE A 31 10.56 -8.61 17.14
C ILE A 31 11.34 -9.61 17.99
N ALA A 32 12.54 -9.22 18.47
CA ALA A 32 13.37 -10.07 19.32
C ALA A 32 12.68 -10.36 20.65
N TRP A 33 12.14 -9.35 21.31
CA TRP A 33 11.35 -9.49 22.54
C TRP A 33 10.11 -10.38 22.32
N ALA A 34 9.47 -10.28 21.17
CA ALA A 34 8.34 -11.13 20.80
C ALA A 34 8.73 -12.59 20.51
N GLY A 35 10.03 -12.91 20.48
CA GLY A 35 10.60 -14.23 20.19
C GLY A 35 10.53 -14.61 18.72
N ALA A 36 10.51 -13.64 17.81
CA ALA A 36 10.21 -13.80 16.38
C ALA A 36 11.39 -13.44 15.45
N ALA A 37 12.60 -13.33 15.99
CA ALA A 37 13.79 -12.92 15.23
C ALA A 37 14.28 -13.96 14.20
N GLY A 38 13.81 -15.21 14.26
CA GLY A 38 14.14 -16.23 13.25
C GLY A 38 13.33 -16.10 11.96
N GLU A 39 12.19 -15.42 12.01
CA GLU A 39 11.20 -15.34 10.94
C GLU A 39 11.07 -13.96 10.36
N ALA A 40 11.35 -12.91 11.14
CA ALA A 40 11.20 -11.53 10.70
C ALA A 40 12.53 -10.79 10.67
N GLU A 41 12.86 -10.29 9.49
CA GLU A 41 13.99 -9.41 9.24
C GLU A 41 13.49 -7.98 9.01
N VAL A 42 14.15 -7.00 9.62
CA VAL A 42 13.93 -5.58 9.32
C VAL A 42 15.16 -5.06 8.60
N ARG A 43 14.98 -4.52 7.41
CA ARG A 43 16.02 -3.91 6.57
C ARG A 43 15.87 -2.40 6.59
N VAL A 44 16.99 -1.70 6.79
CA VAL A 44 17.01 -0.24 6.78
C VAL A 44 17.13 0.24 5.34
N GLY A 45 16.31 1.21 4.93
CA GLY A 45 16.33 1.81 3.60
C GLY A 45 14.93 1.84 2.95
N ARG A 46 14.85 2.43 1.75
CA ARG A 46 13.59 2.50 1.02
C ARG A 46 13.23 1.13 0.45
N ALA A 47 11.94 0.82 0.37
CA ALA A 47 11.47 -0.42 -0.24
C ALA A 47 12.01 -0.56 -1.68
N ALA A 48 11.91 0.49 -2.50
CA ALA A 48 12.47 0.55 -3.85
C ALA A 48 13.94 0.12 -3.95
N ASP A 49 14.80 0.52 -2.99
CA ASP A 49 16.22 0.15 -2.99
C ASP A 49 16.39 -1.36 -2.81
N TRP A 50 15.61 -1.96 -1.90
CA TRP A 50 15.64 -3.41 -1.68
C TRP A 50 14.99 -4.21 -2.80
N LEU A 51 13.91 -3.70 -3.38
CA LEU A 51 13.23 -4.30 -4.53
C LEU A 51 14.12 -4.30 -5.78
N SER A 52 15.04 -3.33 -5.92
CA SER A 52 16.06 -3.33 -6.97
C SER A 52 17.03 -4.51 -6.87
N LEU A 53 17.23 -5.05 -5.65
CA LEU A 53 18.06 -6.21 -5.32
C LEU A 53 17.21 -7.48 -5.17
N ARG A 54 16.25 -7.68 -6.08
CA ARG A 54 15.22 -8.72 -6.05
C ARG A 54 15.75 -10.13 -5.77
N GLU A 55 16.95 -10.46 -6.24
CA GLU A 55 17.64 -11.73 -6.00
C GLU A 55 17.89 -12.01 -4.51
N ARG A 56 17.82 -10.98 -3.64
CA ARG A 56 18.02 -11.07 -2.19
C ARG A 56 16.73 -11.15 -1.38
N LEU A 57 15.56 -11.12 -2.03
CA LEU A 57 14.24 -11.11 -1.38
C LEU A 57 13.49 -12.44 -1.55
N GLY A 58 13.69 -13.14 -2.67
CA GLY A 58 12.90 -14.33 -3.01
C GLY A 58 11.47 -13.96 -3.40
N GLN A 59 10.62 -14.97 -3.62
CA GLN A 59 9.22 -14.73 -3.99
C GLN A 59 8.37 -14.37 -2.78
N ALA A 60 7.40 -13.47 -2.98
CA ALA A 60 6.45 -13.03 -1.97
C ALA A 60 5.05 -13.59 -2.26
N GLU A 61 4.46 -14.27 -1.28
CA GLU A 61 3.05 -14.72 -1.31
C GLU A 61 2.09 -13.61 -0.84
N LEU A 62 2.62 -12.68 -0.04
CA LEU A 62 1.90 -11.53 0.48
C LEU A 62 2.82 -10.31 0.45
N LEU A 63 2.36 -9.23 -0.17
CA LEU A 63 2.97 -7.91 -0.09
C LEU A 63 2.06 -7.00 0.74
N VAL A 64 2.61 -6.32 1.74
CA VAL A 64 1.89 -5.33 2.55
C VAL A 64 2.47 -3.95 2.26
N LEU A 65 1.61 -3.01 1.88
CA LEU A 65 1.92 -1.61 1.64
C LEU A 65 1.30 -0.80 2.76
N ASP A 66 2.14 -0.37 3.69
CA ASP A 66 1.77 0.38 4.91
C ASP A 66 2.83 1.47 5.17
N HIS A 67 3.11 2.25 4.15
CA HIS A 67 4.09 3.33 4.20
C HIS A 67 3.50 4.55 3.49
N ARG A 68 4.32 5.32 2.78
CA ARG A 68 3.86 6.45 1.97
C ARG A 68 2.98 5.99 0.79
N GLY A 69 1.66 6.13 0.93
CA GLY A 69 0.66 5.79 -0.09
C GLY A 69 0.89 6.37 -1.49
N THR A 70 1.54 7.53 -1.59
CA THR A 70 1.81 8.22 -2.87
C THR A 70 2.81 7.48 -3.76
N VAL A 71 3.58 6.51 -3.23
CA VAL A 71 4.53 5.68 -4.00
C VAL A 71 4.18 4.20 -4.06
N TYR A 72 3.02 3.80 -3.52
CA TYR A 72 2.58 2.39 -3.56
C TYR A 72 2.59 1.79 -4.96
N HIS A 73 2.22 2.56 -5.98
CA HIS A 73 2.24 2.12 -7.38
C HIS A 73 3.66 1.87 -7.93
N GLU A 74 4.65 2.66 -7.52
CA GLU A 74 6.05 2.50 -7.93
C GLU A 74 6.66 1.26 -7.27
N ASP A 75 6.43 1.11 -5.96
CA ASP A 75 6.93 -0.04 -5.20
C ASP A 75 6.22 -1.34 -5.61
N LEU A 76 4.91 -1.29 -5.88
CA LEU A 76 4.19 -2.45 -6.43
C LEU A 76 4.72 -2.84 -7.81
N ALA A 77 4.95 -1.88 -8.71
CA ALA A 77 5.54 -2.16 -10.02
C ALA A 77 6.92 -2.83 -9.91
N ALA A 78 7.75 -2.39 -8.94
CA ALA A 78 9.05 -3.00 -8.68
C ALA A 78 8.94 -4.39 -8.02
N ALA A 79 7.89 -4.64 -7.24
CA ALA A 79 7.64 -5.89 -6.54
C ALA A 79 6.90 -6.94 -7.39
N GLU A 80 6.18 -6.55 -8.45
CA GLU A 80 5.43 -7.45 -9.34
C GLU A 80 6.23 -8.69 -9.79
N PRO A 81 7.51 -8.60 -10.21
CA PRO A 81 8.31 -9.76 -10.58
C PRO A 81 8.62 -10.73 -9.43
N LEU A 82 8.49 -10.28 -8.17
CA LEU A 82 8.69 -11.08 -6.98
C LEU A 82 7.41 -11.76 -6.49
N LEU A 83 6.24 -11.35 -6.98
CA LEU A 83 4.97 -11.91 -6.53
C LEU A 83 4.84 -13.37 -7.01
N ALA A 84 4.61 -14.28 -6.06
CA ALA A 84 4.33 -15.67 -6.37
C ALA A 84 2.99 -15.82 -7.12
N CYS A 85 2.78 -16.94 -7.80
CA CYS A 85 1.49 -17.25 -8.38
C CYS A 85 0.42 -17.33 -7.28
N GLY A 86 -0.63 -16.52 -7.39
CA GLY A 86 -1.68 -16.43 -6.38
C GLY A 86 -1.36 -15.49 -5.20
N ALA A 87 -0.24 -14.75 -5.26
CA ALA A 87 0.11 -13.77 -4.25
C ALA A 87 -0.97 -12.68 -4.10
N ARG A 88 -1.04 -12.13 -2.89
CA ARG A 88 -1.93 -11.01 -2.55
C ARG A 88 -1.13 -9.76 -2.22
N VAL A 89 -1.69 -8.61 -2.57
CA VAL A 89 -1.21 -7.30 -2.13
C VAL A 89 -2.26 -6.73 -1.20
N LEU A 90 -1.84 -6.27 -0.03
CA LEU A 90 -2.68 -5.55 0.92
C LEU A 90 -2.12 -4.13 1.05
N ALA A 91 -2.94 -3.12 0.78
CA ALA A 91 -2.58 -1.72 0.93
C ALA A 91 -3.47 -1.07 2.00
N ASP A 92 -2.85 -0.47 3.00
CA ASP A 92 -3.52 0.28 4.06
C ASP A 92 -3.58 1.78 3.73
N ASN A 93 -4.47 2.53 4.37
CA ASN A 93 -4.58 3.98 4.23
C ASN A 93 -4.88 4.47 2.80
N VAL A 94 -5.68 3.70 2.05
CA VAL A 94 -5.93 3.96 0.63
C VAL A 94 -6.95 5.06 0.41
N LEU A 95 -7.82 5.33 1.38
CA LEU A 95 -8.74 6.47 1.35
C LEU A 95 -8.18 7.65 2.15
N LEU A 96 -7.60 7.41 3.33
CA LEU A 96 -6.99 8.43 4.18
C LEU A 96 -5.64 7.94 4.72
N PRO A 97 -4.52 8.67 4.53
CA PRO A 97 -4.37 9.90 3.74
C PRO A 97 -4.64 9.73 2.25
N GLY A 98 -4.61 8.51 1.72
CA GLY A 98 -5.02 8.21 0.36
C GLY A 98 -3.89 7.68 -0.54
N ALA A 99 -4.25 6.81 -1.49
CA ALA A 99 -3.31 6.31 -2.50
C ALA A 99 -3.89 6.34 -3.94
N PRO A 100 -4.17 7.54 -4.51
CA PRO A 100 -4.87 7.63 -5.80
C PRO A 100 -4.13 6.93 -6.94
N LEU A 101 -2.81 7.17 -7.08
CA LEU A 101 -2.03 6.56 -8.17
C LEU A 101 -1.92 5.04 -8.06
N PHE A 102 -1.98 4.51 -6.84
CA PHE A 102 -2.10 3.07 -6.60
C PHE A 102 -3.42 2.52 -7.11
N LEU A 103 -4.55 3.19 -6.85
CA LEU A 103 -5.86 2.80 -7.36
C LEU A 103 -5.86 2.71 -8.90
N CYS A 104 -5.32 3.71 -9.60
CA CYS A 104 -5.14 3.64 -11.06
C CYS A 104 -4.27 2.46 -11.50
N TRP A 105 -3.21 2.14 -10.75
CA TRP A 105 -2.31 1.04 -11.09
C TRP A 105 -3.02 -0.32 -11.01
N VAL A 106 -3.72 -0.57 -9.89
CA VAL A 106 -4.37 -1.86 -9.63
C VAL A 106 -5.65 -2.04 -10.46
N GLU A 107 -6.38 -0.97 -10.78
CA GLU A 107 -7.56 -1.00 -11.67
C GLU A 107 -7.27 -1.69 -13.00
N GLU A 108 -6.05 -1.51 -13.53
CA GLU A 108 -5.69 -1.97 -14.86
C GLU A 108 -5.14 -3.40 -14.87
N ARG A 109 -4.53 -3.81 -13.76
CA ARG A 109 -3.62 -4.96 -13.70
C ARG A 109 -4.04 -6.04 -12.71
N HIS A 110 -4.85 -5.69 -11.73
CA HIS A 110 -5.20 -6.56 -10.60
C HIS A 110 -6.70 -6.80 -10.53
N ASP A 111 -7.08 -7.92 -9.93
CA ASP A 111 -8.39 -8.09 -9.31
C ASP A 111 -8.35 -7.37 -7.96
N VAL A 112 -9.38 -6.55 -7.67
CA VAL A 112 -9.37 -5.62 -6.54
C VAL A 112 -10.59 -5.86 -5.66
N ALA A 113 -10.38 -5.85 -4.34
CA ALA A 113 -11.42 -5.78 -3.32
C ALA A 113 -11.11 -4.62 -2.37
N ILE A 114 -12.10 -3.78 -2.12
CA ILE A 114 -11.99 -2.62 -1.22
C ILE A 114 -12.79 -2.92 0.03
N HIS A 115 -12.16 -2.76 1.20
CA HIS A 115 -12.78 -2.95 2.49
C HIS A 115 -12.88 -1.61 3.22
N ASP A 116 -14.11 -1.17 3.46
CA ASP A 116 -14.39 0.01 4.29
C ASP A 116 -14.12 -0.31 5.76
N VAL A 117 -13.27 0.51 6.39
CA VAL A 117 -12.89 0.41 7.79
C VAL A 117 -12.92 1.79 8.45
N PRO A 118 -13.15 1.90 9.76
CA PRO A 118 -12.93 3.16 10.46
C PRO A 118 -11.44 3.47 10.55
N GLU A 119 -11.06 4.75 10.43
CA GLU A 119 -9.67 5.19 10.58
C GLU A 119 -9.12 4.87 11.99
N PHE A 120 -7.84 4.50 12.06
CA PHE A 120 -7.20 4.12 13.31
C PHE A 120 -7.21 5.29 14.30
N MET A 121 -7.73 5.03 15.50
CA MET A 121 -7.92 6.04 16.57
C MET A 121 -8.82 7.22 16.18
N ARG A 122 -9.48 7.19 15.02
CA ARG A 122 -10.37 8.22 14.49
C ARG A 122 -11.62 7.58 13.86
N PRO A 123 -12.49 6.93 14.66
CA PRO A 123 -13.69 6.25 14.15
C PRO A 123 -14.71 7.20 13.51
N ASP A 124 -14.47 8.51 13.60
CA ASP A 124 -15.23 9.57 12.98
C ASP A 124 -14.84 9.83 11.51
N LEU A 125 -13.81 9.13 11.01
CA LEU A 125 -13.31 9.18 9.63
C LEU A 125 -13.33 7.77 9.03
N ASP A 126 -13.54 7.72 7.71
CA ASP A 126 -13.53 6.47 6.95
C ASP A 126 -12.14 6.19 6.38
N ASP A 127 -11.75 4.93 6.27
CA ASP A 127 -10.56 4.52 5.53
C ASP A 127 -10.82 3.25 4.71
N TRP A 128 -9.92 2.94 3.78
CA TRP A 128 -9.95 1.78 2.93
C TRP A 128 -8.69 0.94 3.07
N ILE A 129 -8.91 -0.35 3.30
CA ILE A 129 -7.92 -1.39 3.03
C ILE A 129 -8.23 -1.99 1.67
N VAL A 130 -7.24 -1.99 0.78
CA VAL A 130 -7.36 -2.61 -0.54
C VAL A 130 -6.61 -3.93 -0.56
N VAL A 131 -7.31 -5.01 -0.93
CA VAL A 131 -6.72 -6.30 -1.24
C VAL A 131 -6.75 -6.50 -2.74
N SER A 132 -5.60 -6.79 -3.34
CA SER A 132 -5.52 -7.02 -4.78
C SER A 132 -4.66 -8.23 -5.15
N ALA A 133 -4.84 -8.76 -6.36
CA ALA A 133 -3.99 -9.81 -6.90
C ALA A 133 -3.73 -9.62 -8.40
N PRO A 134 -2.52 -9.91 -8.90
CA PRO A 134 -2.22 -9.80 -10.33
C PRO A 134 -3.17 -10.67 -11.18
N ARG A 135 -3.73 -10.10 -12.25
CA ARG A 135 -4.59 -10.86 -13.16
C ARG A 135 -3.78 -11.91 -13.93
N ARG A 136 -4.33 -13.13 -14.03
CA ARG A 136 -3.69 -14.29 -14.69
C ARG A 136 -3.47 -14.11 -16.20
N SER A 137 -4.17 -13.19 -16.85
CA SER A 137 -3.92 -12.79 -18.23
C SER A 137 -4.09 -11.28 -18.34
N ALA A 138 -2.97 -10.56 -18.42
CA ALA A 138 -3.00 -9.24 -19.02
C ALA A 138 -3.23 -9.44 -20.53
N SER A 139 -4.48 -9.64 -20.95
CA SER A 139 -4.82 -9.26 -22.32
C SER A 139 -4.46 -7.79 -22.42
N ALA A 140 -3.60 -7.45 -23.37
CA ALA A 140 -3.25 -6.08 -23.69
C ALA A 140 -4.52 -5.36 -24.19
N ALA A 141 -5.35 -4.92 -23.25
CA ALA A 141 -6.54 -4.14 -23.48
C ALA A 141 -6.59 -3.09 -22.35
N ALA A 142 -6.66 -1.79 -22.61
CA ALA A 142 -7.18 -1.11 -23.77
C ALA A 142 -6.48 0.26 -23.91
N GLY A 143 -6.49 0.80 -25.14
CA GLY A 143 -6.11 2.19 -25.39
C GLY A 143 -6.80 3.12 -24.39
N SER A 144 -6.03 4.07 -23.85
CA SER A 144 -6.51 5.03 -22.86
C SER A 144 -7.58 5.93 -23.48
N SER A 145 -8.84 5.75 -23.07
CA SER A 145 -9.94 6.65 -23.42
C SER A 145 -9.67 8.05 -22.84
N ALA A 146 -10.28 9.09 -23.41
CA ALA A 146 -10.13 10.46 -22.89
C ALA A 146 -10.52 10.55 -21.40
N ALA A 147 -11.65 9.92 -21.01
CA ALA A 147 -12.10 9.85 -19.63
C ALA A 147 -11.06 9.22 -18.69
N ARG A 148 -10.40 8.12 -19.10
CA ARG A 148 -9.31 7.49 -18.33
C ARG A 148 -8.08 8.41 -18.19
N ARG A 149 -7.80 9.25 -19.18
CA ARG A 149 -6.71 10.24 -19.09
C ARG A 149 -7.04 11.36 -18.09
N ASP A 150 -8.29 11.81 -18.06
CA ASP A 150 -8.73 12.86 -17.16
C ASP A 150 -8.72 12.37 -15.69
N VAL A 151 -9.25 11.17 -15.41
CA VAL A 151 -9.16 10.53 -14.08
C VAL A 151 -7.72 10.43 -13.61
N ARG A 152 -6.80 9.97 -14.48
CA ARG A 152 -5.36 9.90 -14.15
C ARG A 152 -4.75 11.28 -13.86
N ARG A 153 -5.18 12.33 -14.55
CA ARG A 153 -4.69 13.70 -14.31
C ARG A 153 -5.17 14.21 -12.95
N ASP A 154 -6.43 13.99 -12.62
CA ASP A 154 -6.99 14.35 -11.32
C ASP A 154 -6.31 13.58 -10.19
N PHE A 155 -6.05 12.28 -10.39
CA PHE A 155 -5.38 11.44 -9.39
C PHE A 155 -3.93 11.84 -9.14
N ARG A 156 -3.20 12.34 -10.15
CA ARG A 156 -1.87 12.94 -9.94
C ARG A 156 -1.93 14.18 -9.06
N ARG A 157 -2.89 15.08 -9.32
CA ARG A 157 -3.10 16.26 -8.48
C ARG A 157 -3.46 15.86 -7.05
N LEU A 158 -4.42 14.95 -6.88
CA LEU A 158 -4.81 14.45 -5.56
C LEU A 158 -3.63 13.81 -4.83
N SER A 159 -2.82 12.99 -5.51
CA SER A 159 -1.62 12.40 -4.93
C SER A 159 -0.61 13.45 -4.44
N ALA A 160 -0.48 14.58 -5.14
CA ALA A 160 0.36 15.68 -4.68
C ALA A 160 -0.23 16.38 -3.44
N GLU A 161 -1.55 16.53 -3.36
CA GLU A 161 -2.23 17.06 -2.17
C GLU A 161 -2.07 16.12 -0.95
N VAL A 162 -2.14 14.80 -1.17
CA VAL A 162 -1.88 13.77 -0.15
C VAL A 162 -0.45 13.87 0.37
N ASP A 163 0.55 13.94 -0.52
CA ASP A 163 1.96 14.04 -0.12
C ASP A 163 2.18 15.32 0.71
N ALA A 164 1.60 16.45 0.26
CA ALA A 164 1.74 17.74 0.92
C ALA A 164 1.11 17.78 2.33
N ILE A 165 -0.09 17.20 2.52
CA ILE A 165 -0.71 17.17 3.85
C ILE A 165 -0.02 16.16 4.77
N SER A 166 0.39 15.00 4.26
CA SER A 166 1.10 13.98 5.04
C SER A 166 2.46 14.50 5.52
N TRP A 167 3.17 15.25 4.69
CA TRP A 167 4.41 15.90 5.12
C TRP A 167 4.17 16.98 6.18
N ARG A 168 3.08 17.74 6.05
CA ARG A 168 2.71 18.78 7.03
C ARG A 168 2.33 18.16 8.39
N SER A 169 1.61 17.05 8.39
CA SER A 169 1.20 16.35 9.61
C SER A 169 2.37 15.83 10.44
N MET A 170 3.56 15.66 9.85
CA MET A 170 4.77 15.32 10.59
C MET A 170 5.32 16.47 11.46
N ARG A 171 4.85 17.70 11.24
CA ARG A 171 5.38 18.92 11.88
C ARG A 171 4.35 19.65 12.71
N GLU A 172 3.10 19.62 12.29
CA GLU A 172 2.01 20.33 12.93
C GLU A 172 0.68 19.55 12.79
N PRO A 173 -0.29 19.78 13.69
CA PRO A 173 -1.62 19.22 13.54
C PRO A 173 -2.26 19.65 12.22
N VAL A 174 -2.97 18.74 11.56
CA VAL A 174 -3.73 19.00 10.32
C VAL A 174 -5.19 18.59 10.49
N ASP A 175 -6.07 19.26 9.74
CA ASP A 175 -7.49 18.91 9.71
C ASP A 175 -7.74 17.76 8.72
N TRP A 176 -7.63 16.54 9.24
CA TRP A 176 -7.89 15.31 8.47
C TRP A 176 -9.34 15.18 8.01
N ARG A 177 -10.31 15.75 8.74
CA ARG A 177 -11.72 15.71 8.37
C ARG A 177 -11.95 16.57 7.13
N ALA A 178 -11.53 17.83 7.18
CA ALA A 178 -11.64 18.73 6.03
C ALA A 178 -10.85 18.22 4.82
N PHE A 179 -9.74 17.49 5.04
CA PHE A 179 -9.02 16.84 3.96
C PHE A 179 -9.81 15.69 3.34
N GLN A 180 -10.35 14.78 4.16
CA GLN A 180 -11.16 13.65 3.70
C GLN A 180 -12.40 14.12 2.94
N GLU A 181 -13.10 15.15 3.43
CA GLU A 181 -14.27 15.74 2.77
C GLU A 181 -13.96 16.24 1.34
N ARG A 182 -12.70 16.62 1.06
CA ARG A 182 -12.26 17.03 -0.29
C ARG A 182 -11.78 15.85 -1.15
N LEU A 183 -11.07 14.89 -0.56
CA LEU A 183 -10.46 13.77 -1.29
C LEU A 183 -11.46 12.65 -1.58
N ALA A 184 -12.24 12.23 -0.57
CA ALA A 184 -13.07 11.04 -0.63
C ALA A 184 -14.10 11.04 -1.76
N PRO A 185 -14.76 12.17 -2.12
CA PRO A 185 -15.73 12.17 -3.22
C PRO A 185 -15.14 11.73 -4.57
N ALA A 186 -13.88 12.07 -4.84
CA ALA A 186 -13.20 11.67 -6.09
C ALA A 186 -12.89 10.17 -6.10
N LEU A 187 -12.39 9.63 -4.99
CA LEU A 187 -12.04 8.20 -4.90
C LEU A 187 -13.30 7.31 -4.85
N ARG A 188 -14.37 7.74 -4.17
CA ARG A 188 -15.66 7.03 -4.14
C ARG A 188 -16.32 6.98 -5.52
N ARG A 189 -16.29 8.09 -6.26
CA ARG A 189 -16.78 8.11 -7.64
C ARG A 189 -16.01 7.13 -8.54
N TRP A 190 -14.67 7.13 -8.43
CA TRP A 190 -13.85 6.17 -9.18
C TRP A 190 -14.21 4.72 -8.83
N ARG A 191 -14.42 4.41 -7.53
CA ARG A 191 -14.84 3.09 -7.06
C ARG A 191 -16.17 2.67 -7.72
N GLU A 192 -17.16 3.56 -7.73
CA GLU A 192 -18.45 3.34 -8.39
C GLU A 192 -18.31 3.11 -9.90
N GLU A 193 -17.50 3.92 -10.59
CA GLU A 193 -17.24 3.79 -12.03
C GLU A 193 -16.54 2.46 -12.39
N CYS A 194 -15.74 1.92 -11.46
CA CYS A 194 -15.09 0.61 -11.61
C CYS A 194 -15.98 -0.57 -11.20
N GLY A 195 -17.14 -0.32 -10.58
CA GLY A 195 -18.02 -1.37 -10.05
C GLY A 195 -17.44 -2.14 -8.85
N LEU A 196 -16.68 -1.46 -7.99
CA LEU A 196 -15.99 -2.01 -6.80
C LEU A 196 -16.67 -1.62 -5.47
#